data_AF-A0A1S3IW41-F1
#
_entry.id   AF-A0A1S3IW41-F1
#
_cell.length_a   1.000
_cell.length_b   1.000
_cell.length_c   1.000
_cell.angle_alpha   90.00
_cell.angle_beta   90.00
_cell.angle_gamma   90.00
#
_symmetry.space_group_name_H-M   'P 1'
#
loop_
_entity.id
_entity.type
_entity.pdbx_description
1 polymer ?
#
loop_
_entity_poly.entity_id
_entity_poly.type
_entity_poly.pdbx_seq_one_letter_code
_entity_poly.pdbx_strand_id
1 'polypeptide(L)'
;MKMYYNVSVPRALAFIKRLSTLTLQVLHPEALGLLSALRQLVHSFPKSDLLFDAETLGSGTFFPELADPEHCNAHATALYELHTLRRHYHPVVRKYGNHICHGAPSSGNGQLPLEMTKLSPEELYNAYDAGLMKFIPDLPKEAPKTKRVQVPYDEFVQDSITQDASNMLENSSLGNISMTTDFYSGNKKRTKKQQLKCSKKIR
;
A
#
# COMPACT_ATOMS: atom_id res chain seq x y z
N MET A 1 13.40 -12.07 45.68
CA MET A 1 11.94 -11.91 45.48
C MET A 1 11.74 -10.70 44.57
N LYS A 2 11.64 -10.89 43.25
CA LYS A 2 11.45 -9.77 42.31
C LYS A 2 10.03 -9.25 42.49
N MET A 3 9.88 -8.04 43.03
CA MET A 3 8.61 -7.30 43.04
C MET A 3 8.25 -7.01 41.58
N TYR A 4 7.34 -7.79 40.99
CA TYR A 4 6.76 -7.46 39.71
C TYR A 4 5.84 -6.26 39.93
N TYR A 5 6.25 -5.08 39.46
CA TYR A 5 5.35 -3.94 39.35
C TYR A 5 4.26 -4.34 38.34
N ASN A 6 3.09 -4.70 38.86
CA ASN A 6 1.97 -5.11 38.02
C ASN A 6 1.36 -3.86 37.38
N VAL A 7 1.65 -3.64 36.09
CA VAL A 7 1.13 -2.49 35.35
C VAL A 7 -0.37 -2.69 35.13
N SER A 8 -1.18 -1.71 35.52
CA SER A 8 -2.62 -1.77 35.31
C SER A 8 -2.95 -1.80 33.80
N VAL A 9 -4.02 -2.51 33.45
CA VAL A 9 -4.51 -2.60 32.07
C VAL A 9 -4.76 -1.21 31.44
N PRO A 10 -5.53 -0.29 32.06
CA PRO A 10 -5.78 1.02 31.45
C PRO A 10 -4.50 1.81 31.20
N ARG A 11 -3.49 1.68 32.07
CA ARG A 11 -2.17 2.29 31.88
C ARG A 11 -1.44 1.74 30.67
N ALA A 12 -1.48 0.42 30.46
CA ALA A 12 -0.90 -0.20 29.28
C ALA A 12 -1.62 0.25 28.00
N LEU A 13 -2.96 0.28 27.99
CA LEU A 13 -3.75 0.73 26.85
C LEU A 13 -3.45 2.20 26.49
N ALA A 14 -3.37 3.07 27.50
CA ALA A 14 -3.01 4.47 27.32
C ALA A 14 -1.64 4.63 26.67
N PHE A 15 -0.66 3.85 27.13
CA PHE A 15 0.69 3.89 26.60
C PHE A 15 0.73 3.40 25.14
N ILE A 16 0.07 2.29 24.83
CA ILE A 16 -0.07 1.75 23.47
C ILE A 16 -0.71 2.79 22.54
N LYS A 17 -1.79 3.44 22.98
CA LYS A 17 -2.49 4.48 22.21
C LYS A 17 -1.60 5.70 21.96
N ARG A 18 -0.94 6.22 23.00
CA ARG A 18 -0.02 7.37 22.89
C ARG A 18 1.20 7.06 22.02
N LEU A 19 1.75 5.86 22.15
CA LEU A 19 2.87 5.41 21.32
C LEU A 19 2.45 5.30 19.85
N SER A 20 1.25 4.79 19.59
CA SER A 20 0.68 4.75 18.24
C SER A 20 0.50 6.15 17.65
N THR A 21 0.01 7.12 18.42
CA THR A 21 -0.05 8.53 17.95
C THR A 21 1.32 9.13 17.71
N LEU A 22 2.31 8.79 18.56
CA LEU A 22 3.68 9.25 18.41
C LEU A 22 4.27 8.75 17.09
N THR A 23 4.06 7.48 16.73
CA THR A 23 4.61 6.89 15.49
C THR A 23 4.24 7.64 14.21
N LEU A 24 3.12 8.37 14.20
CA LEU A 24 2.71 9.18 13.05
C LEU A 24 3.48 10.49 12.90
N GLN A 25 4.04 11.00 13.98
CA GLN A 25 4.75 12.29 14.01
C GLN A 25 6.24 12.14 13.67
N VAL A 26 6.74 10.91 13.53
CA VAL A 26 8.17 10.63 13.38
C VAL A 26 8.52 10.14 11.98
N LEU A 27 9.81 10.23 11.63
CA LEU A 27 10.34 9.73 10.39
C LEU A 27 10.38 8.19 10.36
N HIS A 28 10.41 7.59 9.16
CA HIS A 28 10.37 6.13 8.97
C HIS A 28 11.31 5.26 9.82
N PRO A 29 12.61 5.55 10.07
CA PRO A 29 13.44 4.65 10.87
C PRO A 29 12.98 4.60 12.32
N GLU A 30 12.60 5.75 12.88
CA GLU A 30 12.08 5.89 14.23
C GLU A 30 10.69 5.26 14.36
N ALA A 31 9.83 5.48 13.37
CA ALA A 31 8.52 4.83 13.29
C ALA A 31 8.64 3.30 13.27
N LEU A 32 9.63 2.72 12.59
CA LEU A 32 9.88 1.27 12.61
C LEU A 32 10.32 0.77 13.99
N GLY A 33 11.23 1.48 14.66
CA GLY A 33 11.64 1.17 16.03
C GLY A 33 10.45 1.20 16.98
N LEU A 34 9.63 2.24 16.91
CA LEU A 34 8.42 2.38 17.72
C LEU A 34 7.37 1.30 17.39
N LEU A 35 7.16 0.96 16.12
CA LEU A 35 6.23 -0.12 15.72
C LEU A 35 6.69 -1.49 16.22
N SER A 36 8.01 -1.73 16.27
CA SER A 36 8.56 -2.95 16.84
C SER A 36 8.32 -3.04 18.36
N ALA A 37 8.38 -1.90 19.07
CA ALA A 37 8.05 -1.81 20.49
C ALA A 37 6.54 -1.95 20.71
N LEU A 38 5.71 -1.32 19.87
CA LEU A 38 4.26 -1.46 19.88
C LEU A 38 3.84 -2.93 19.73
N ARG A 39 4.45 -3.65 18.78
CA ARG A 39 4.24 -5.10 18.61
C ARG A 39 4.54 -5.87 19.90
N GLN A 40 5.65 -5.58 20.56
CA GLN A 40 6.02 -6.23 21.82
C GLN A 40 5.00 -5.94 22.94
N LEU A 41 4.47 -4.72 23.01
CA LEU A 41 3.44 -4.35 23.97
C LEU A 41 2.12 -5.10 23.72
N VAL A 42 1.68 -5.20 22.46
CA VAL A 42 0.48 -5.97 22.09
C VAL A 42 0.63 -7.44 22.50
N HIS A 43 1.81 -8.04 22.29
CA HIS A 43 2.08 -9.40 22.77
C HIS A 43 2.16 -9.53 24.29
N SER A 44 2.66 -8.52 24.99
CA SER A 44 2.82 -8.55 26.45
C SER A 44 1.50 -8.34 27.18
N PHE A 45 0.57 -7.61 26.57
CA PHE A 45 -0.71 -7.25 27.17
C PHE A 45 -1.86 -7.72 26.26
N PRO A 46 -2.31 -8.99 26.34
CA PRO A 46 -3.38 -9.52 25.47
C PRO A 46 -4.71 -8.76 25.61
N LYS A 47 -4.94 -8.07 26.74
CA LYS A 47 -6.10 -7.18 26.91
C LYS A 47 -6.04 -5.92 26.03
N SER A 48 -4.95 -5.69 25.29
CA SER A 48 -4.86 -4.64 24.28
C SER A 48 -5.79 -4.88 23.09
N ASP A 49 -6.35 -6.09 22.97
CA ASP A 49 -7.26 -6.42 21.89
C ASP A 49 -8.49 -5.49 21.85
N LEU A 50 -8.90 -4.98 23.02
CA LEU A 50 -9.95 -3.96 23.16
C LEU A 50 -9.73 -2.72 22.29
N LEU A 51 -8.48 -2.37 21.99
CA LEU A 51 -8.14 -1.20 21.18
C LEU A 51 -8.28 -1.44 19.68
N PHE A 52 -8.38 -2.69 19.23
CA PHE A 52 -8.63 -3.00 17.82
C PHE A 52 -10.12 -2.89 17.48
N ASP A 53 -10.99 -3.01 18.47
CA ASP A 53 -12.44 -2.88 18.33
C ASP A 53 -12.90 -1.44 18.57
N ALA A 54 -13.90 -1.00 17.80
CA ALA A 54 -14.48 0.34 17.90
C ALA A 54 -15.76 0.41 18.77
N GLU A 55 -16.17 -0.69 19.38
CA GLU A 55 -17.43 -0.80 20.11
C GLU A 55 -17.33 -0.29 21.55
N THR A 56 -17.30 1.03 21.73
CA THR A 56 -17.31 1.67 23.06
C THR A 56 -18.41 2.73 23.15
N LEU A 57 -19.66 2.29 23.00
CA LEU A 57 -20.81 3.14 23.26
C LEU A 57 -20.93 3.42 24.76
N GLY A 58 -20.86 4.71 25.15
CA GLY A 58 -21.17 5.15 26.52
C GLY A 58 -19.99 5.32 27.49
N SER A 59 -18.75 5.01 27.09
CA SER A 59 -17.58 5.13 27.99
C SER A 59 -16.92 6.53 28.04
N GLY A 60 -17.48 7.56 27.40
CA GLY A 60 -16.87 8.90 27.36
C GLY A 60 -15.73 9.02 26.34
N THR A 61 -14.91 10.08 26.44
CA THR A 61 -13.83 10.38 25.46
C THR A 61 -12.44 10.09 26.00
N PHE A 62 -11.50 9.72 25.13
CA PHE A 62 -10.08 9.55 25.46
C PHE A 62 -9.34 10.90 25.53
N PHE A 63 -8.54 11.11 26.58
CA PHE A 63 -7.76 12.33 26.81
C PHE A 63 -6.25 12.04 26.82
N PRO A 64 -5.53 12.24 25.70
CA PRO A 64 -4.10 11.93 25.60
C PRO A 64 -3.21 12.85 26.43
N GLU A 65 -3.64 14.09 26.71
CA GLU A 65 -2.86 15.12 27.39
C GLU A 65 -2.74 14.90 28.91
N LEU A 66 -3.59 14.04 29.48
CA LEU A 66 -3.61 13.82 30.93
C LEU A 66 -2.29 13.20 31.41
N ALA A 67 -1.70 13.76 32.48
CA ALA A 67 -0.45 13.26 33.03
C ALA A 67 -0.55 11.80 33.47
N ASP A 68 -1.66 11.46 34.16
CA ASP A 68 -1.91 10.10 34.62
C ASP A 68 -2.49 9.22 33.51
N PRO A 69 -1.76 8.19 33.04
CA PRO A 69 -2.25 7.30 31.98
C PRO A 69 -3.40 6.40 32.44
N GLU A 70 -3.64 6.23 33.75
CA GLU A 70 -4.73 5.40 34.25
C GLU A 70 -6.11 6.02 34.03
N HIS A 71 -6.19 7.35 34.05
CA HIS A 71 -7.45 8.11 33.98
C HIS A 71 -7.73 8.69 32.59
N CYS A 72 -6.87 8.42 31.60
CA CYS A 72 -7.03 8.97 30.26
C CYS A 72 -8.17 8.35 29.46
N ASN A 73 -8.82 7.29 29.98
CA ASN A 73 -9.94 6.60 29.34
C ASN A 73 -9.59 5.94 27.99
N ALA A 74 -8.43 5.29 27.92
CA ALA A 74 -7.93 4.65 26.69
C ALA A 74 -8.80 3.51 26.16
N HIS A 75 -9.61 2.89 27.02
CA HIS A 75 -10.52 1.83 26.57
C HIS A 75 -11.70 2.36 25.74
N ALA A 76 -12.00 3.66 25.80
CA ALA A 76 -13.08 4.29 25.02
C ALA A 76 -12.66 4.73 23.60
N THR A 77 -11.49 4.31 23.13
CA THR A 77 -10.97 4.64 21.81
C THR A 77 -10.40 3.40 21.13
N ALA A 78 -10.40 3.40 19.80
CA ALA A 78 -9.71 2.40 18.98
C ALA A 78 -8.38 2.94 18.41
N LEU A 79 -7.54 2.05 17.87
CA LEU A 79 -6.26 2.37 17.21
C LEU A 79 -6.43 2.77 15.74
N TYR A 80 -6.99 3.96 15.52
CA TYR A 80 -7.16 4.52 14.18
C TYR A 80 -5.83 4.84 13.48
N GLU A 81 -4.75 5.05 14.24
CA GLU A 81 -3.41 5.38 13.73
C GLU A 81 -2.83 4.25 12.88
N LEU A 82 -3.20 3.01 13.15
CA LEU A 82 -2.73 1.88 12.34
C LEU A 82 -3.24 1.96 10.89
N HIS A 83 -4.43 2.53 10.67
CA HIS A 83 -5.01 2.67 9.33
C HIS A 83 -4.21 3.65 8.46
N THR A 84 -3.67 4.72 9.05
CA THR A 84 -2.80 5.66 8.34
C THR A 84 -1.41 5.06 8.12
N LEU A 85 -0.85 4.34 9.09
CA LEU A 85 0.42 3.62 8.96
C LEU A 85 0.43 2.56 7.85
N ARG A 86 -0.70 1.88 7.63
CA ARG A 86 -0.88 0.93 6.52
C ARG A 86 -0.73 1.57 5.14
N ARG A 87 -0.89 2.89 5.04
CA ARG A 87 -0.76 3.69 3.82
C ARG A 87 0.51 4.56 3.81
N HIS A 88 1.43 4.33 4.75
CA HIS A 88 2.68 5.08 4.87
C HIS A 88 3.56 4.93 3.60
N TYR A 89 4.35 5.95 3.26
CA TYR A 89 5.18 5.93 2.05
C TYR A 89 6.18 4.75 2.06
N HIS A 90 6.82 4.50 3.20
CA HIS A 90 7.78 3.42 3.37
C HIS A 90 7.10 2.03 3.38
N PRO A 91 7.46 1.11 2.47
CA PRO A 91 6.77 -0.18 2.32
C PRO A 91 6.91 -1.09 3.53
N VAL A 92 8.00 -0.98 4.29
CA VAL A 92 8.21 -1.81 5.49
C VAL A 92 7.35 -1.34 6.65
N VAL A 93 7.15 -0.02 6.80
CA VAL A 93 6.21 0.52 7.78
C VAL A 93 4.79 0.02 7.49
N ARG A 94 4.40 -0.03 6.20
CA ARG A 94 3.11 -0.62 5.80
C ARG A 94 3.00 -2.09 6.21
N LYS A 95 4.08 -2.87 6.08
CA LYS A 95 4.10 -4.29 6.52
C LYS A 95 3.88 -4.39 8.03
N TYR A 96 4.56 -3.59 8.84
CA TYR A 96 4.33 -3.54 10.29
C TYR A 96 2.92 -3.09 10.65
N GLY A 97 2.41 -2.01 10.03
CA GLY A 97 1.06 -1.53 10.27
C GLY A 97 0.01 -2.59 9.94
N ASN A 98 0.16 -3.29 8.81
CA ASN A 98 -0.71 -4.42 8.47
C ASN A 98 -0.57 -5.55 9.48
N HIS A 99 0.64 -5.94 9.87
CA HIS A 99 0.88 -7.01 10.85
C HIS A 99 0.19 -6.72 12.20
N ILE A 100 0.35 -5.51 12.73
CA ILE A 100 -0.24 -5.10 14.01
C ILE A 100 -1.78 -5.03 13.89
N CYS A 101 -2.33 -4.57 12.76
CA CYS A 101 -3.78 -4.61 12.53
C CYS A 101 -4.39 -6.02 12.55
N HIS A 102 -3.61 -7.07 12.27
CA HIS A 102 -4.07 -8.45 12.38
C HIS A 102 -3.87 -9.04 13.80
N GLY A 103 -3.60 -8.20 14.81
CA GLY A 103 -3.34 -8.65 16.18
C GLY A 103 -1.92 -9.21 16.38
N ALA A 104 -0.97 -8.81 15.53
CA ALA A 104 0.42 -9.27 15.57
C ALA A 104 0.57 -10.81 15.65
N PRO A 105 0.04 -11.59 14.70
CA PRO A 105 0.07 -13.05 14.79
C PRO A 105 1.52 -13.59 14.70
N SER A 106 1.89 -14.48 15.63
CA SER A 106 3.21 -15.13 15.63
C SER A 106 3.39 -16.16 14.52
N SER A 107 2.29 -16.68 13.97
CA SER A 107 2.27 -17.67 12.88
C SER A 107 1.02 -17.48 12.03
N GLY A 108 1.13 -17.78 10.74
CA GLY A 108 0.00 -17.80 9.80
C GLY A 108 -0.13 -16.53 8.94
N ASN A 109 -1.36 -16.24 8.53
CA ASN A 109 -1.65 -15.12 7.63
C ASN A 109 -1.43 -13.78 8.35
N GLY A 110 -0.74 -12.85 7.70
CA GLY A 110 -0.40 -11.55 8.30
C GLY A 110 0.83 -11.56 9.21
N GLN A 111 1.58 -12.67 9.26
CA GLN A 111 2.87 -12.71 9.98
C GLN A 111 3.92 -11.80 9.34
N LEU A 112 4.78 -11.23 10.18
CA LEU A 112 5.93 -10.46 9.74
C LEU A 112 7.12 -11.39 9.40
N PRO A 113 7.95 -11.09 8.39
CA PRO A 113 9.14 -11.88 8.09
C PRO A 113 10.05 -12.02 9.31
N LEU A 114 10.63 -13.21 9.50
CA LEU A 114 11.41 -13.55 10.70
C LEU A 114 12.62 -12.62 10.91
N GLU A 115 13.25 -12.18 9.81
CA GLU A 115 14.37 -11.24 9.82
C GLU A 115 14.00 -9.91 10.49
N MET A 116 12.76 -9.45 10.32
CA MET A 116 12.27 -8.21 10.91
C MET A 116 11.83 -8.37 12.37
N THR A 117 11.33 -9.55 12.71
CA THR A 117 10.84 -9.86 14.06
C THR A 117 11.97 -10.10 15.06
N LYS A 118 13.15 -10.56 14.58
CA LYS A 118 14.33 -10.83 15.41
C LYS A 118 15.07 -9.58 15.84
N LEU A 119 15.03 -8.53 15.02
CA LEU A 119 15.78 -7.30 15.25
C LEU A 119 15.21 -6.53 16.44
N SER A 120 16.10 -5.96 17.26
CA SER A 120 15.69 -5.03 18.32
C SER A 120 15.21 -3.69 17.73
N PRO A 121 14.45 -2.89 18.48
CA PRO A 121 14.02 -1.56 18.01
C PRO A 121 15.16 -0.66 17.54
N GLU A 122 16.31 -0.73 18.23
CA GLU A 122 17.51 0.06 17.94
C GLU A 122 18.23 -0.47 16.68
N GLU A 123 18.32 -1.80 16.54
CA GLU A 123 18.86 -2.42 15.34
C GLU A 123 18.00 -2.10 14.10
N LEU A 124 16.66 -2.09 14.25
CA LEU A 124 15.74 -1.68 13.18
C LEU A 124 15.93 -0.21 12.79
N TYR A 125 16.12 0.68 13.76
CA TYR A 125 16.41 2.08 13.48
C TYR A 125 17.69 2.20 12.64
N ASN A 126 18.79 1.59 13.10
CA ASN A 126 20.08 1.65 12.42
C ASN A 126 20.04 0.98 11.03
N ALA A 127 19.26 -0.10 10.87
CA ALA A 127 19.14 -0.82 9.60
C ALA A 127 18.39 -0.03 8.53
N TYR A 128 17.51 0.89 8.92
CA TYR A 128 16.68 1.69 8.01
C TYR A 128 17.00 3.19 8.07
N ASP A 129 18.15 3.57 8.64
CA ASP A 129 18.56 4.96 8.69
C ASP A 129 18.83 5.52 7.29
N ALA A 130 18.16 6.63 6.98
CA ALA A 130 18.32 7.34 5.72
C ALA A 130 19.65 8.09 5.61
N GLY A 131 20.35 8.33 6.73
CA GLY A 131 21.69 8.93 6.74
C GLY A 131 22.72 8.12 5.95
N LEU A 132 22.51 6.81 5.81
CA LEU A 132 23.41 5.89 5.09
C LEU A 132 23.30 5.98 3.56
N MET A 133 22.43 6.85 3.01
CA MET A 133 22.21 7.05 1.57
C MET A 133 21.92 5.75 0.78
N LYS A 134 21.34 4.76 1.45
CA LYS A 134 20.92 3.48 0.85
C LYS A 134 19.40 3.40 0.86
N PHE A 135 18.81 3.11 -0.30
CA PHE A 135 17.38 2.82 -0.37
C PHE A 135 17.12 1.40 0.12
N ILE A 136 16.54 1.28 1.31
CA ILE A 136 16.15 0.01 1.90
C ILE A 136 14.65 0.07 2.13
N PRO A 137 13.82 -0.77 1.50
CA PRO A 137 14.16 -1.74 0.48
C PRO A 137 14.52 -1.08 -0.86
N ASP A 138 15.26 -1.81 -1.68
CA ASP A 138 15.63 -1.37 -3.03
C ASP A 138 14.40 -0.91 -3.80
N LEU A 139 14.59 0.14 -4.61
CA LEU A 139 13.54 0.59 -5.51
C LEU A 139 13.11 -0.59 -6.40
N PRO A 140 11.80 -0.77 -6.61
CA PRO A 140 11.33 -1.79 -7.54
C PRO A 140 12.00 -1.53 -8.89
N LYS A 141 12.75 -2.52 -9.39
CA LYS A 141 13.32 -2.47 -10.74
C LYS A 141 12.16 -2.18 -11.68
N GLU A 142 12.34 -1.21 -12.60
CA GLU A 142 11.30 -0.84 -13.56
C GLU A 142 10.67 -2.11 -14.12
N ALA A 143 9.34 -2.22 -14.01
CA ALA A 143 8.63 -3.35 -14.58
C ALA A 143 9.07 -3.47 -16.05
N PRO A 144 9.38 -4.69 -16.55
CA PRO A 144 9.76 -4.84 -17.94
C PRO A 144 8.70 -4.15 -18.77
N LYS A 145 9.09 -3.16 -19.58
CA LYS A 145 8.15 -2.41 -20.42
C LYS A 145 7.41 -3.44 -21.27
N THR A 146 6.23 -3.85 -20.84
CA THR A 146 5.36 -4.70 -21.62
C THR A 146 5.13 -3.88 -22.87
N LYS A 147 5.61 -4.37 -24.02
CA LYS A 147 5.31 -3.72 -25.28
C LYS A 147 3.80 -3.61 -25.28
N ARG A 148 3.28 -2.38 -25.18
CA ARG A 148 1.84 -2.15 -25.34
C ARG A 148 1.50 -2.87 -26.64
N VAL A 149 0.70 -3.92 -26.55
CA VAL A 149 0.11 -4.52 -27.73
C VAL A 149 -0.70 -3.37 -28.32
N GLN A 150 -0.18 -2.79 -29.40
CA GLN A 150 -0.98 -1.89 -30.21
C GLN A 150 -2.04 -2.81 -30.81
N VAL A 151 -3.20 -2.88 -30.15
CA VAL A 151 -4.36 -3.52 -30.74
C VAL A 151 -4.62 -2.76 -32.04
N PRO A 152 -4.59 -3.43 -33.20
CA PRO A 152 -4.99 -2.80 -34.44
C PRO A 152 -6.40 -2.23 -34.23
N TYR A 153 -6.59 -0.94 -34.49
CA TYR A 153 -7.87 -0.27 -34.28
C TYR A 153 -9.03 -0.95 -35.04
N ASP A 154 -8.69 -1.70 -36.09
CA ASP A 154 -9.63 -2.43 -36.95
C ASP A 154 -10.36 -3.60 -36.26
N GLU A 155 -9.94 -4.07 -35.08
CA GLU A 155 -10.60 -5.19 -34.38
C GLU A 155 -11.97 -4.81 -33.76
N PHE A 156 -12.23 -3.50 -33.56
CA PHE A 156 -13.49 -3.00 -33.01
C PHE A 156 -14.39 -2.32 -34.04
N VAL A 157 -14.01 -2.32 -35.32
CA VAL A 157 -14.83 -1.76 -36.39
C VAL A 157 -15.73 -2.87 -36.93
N GLN A 158 -17.02 -2.81 -36.61
CA GLN A 158 -18.01 -3.69 -37.24
C GLN A 158 -18.20 -3.26 -38.69
N ASP A 159 -18.06 -4.19 -39.64
CA ASP A 159 -18.21 -3.94 -41.08
C ASP A 159 -19.59 -3.37 -41.46
N SER A 160 -20.61 -3.60 -40.64
CA SER A 160 -21.94 -3.01 -40.84
C SER A 160 -21.93 -1.50 -40.61
N ILE A 161 -21.21 -1.01 -39.60
CA ILE A 161 -21.16 0.41 -39.24
C ILE A 161 -20.42 1.19 -40.33
N THR A 162 -19.38 0.62 -40.94
CA THR A 162 -18.65 1.26 -42.05
C THR A 162 -19.48 1.31 -43.32
N GLN A 163 -20.26 0.27 -43.62
CA GLN A 163 -21.20 0.28 -44.74
C GLN A 163 -22.32 1.30 -44.54
N ASP A 164 -22.91 1.36 -43.34
CA ASP A 164 -23.94 2.33 -43.02
C ASP A 164 -23.42 3.77 -43.09
N ALA A 165 -22.21 4.04 -42.57
CA ALA A 165 -21.58 5.35 -42.69
C ALA A 165 -21.28 5.72 -44.15
N SER A 166 -20.85 4.77 -44.98
CA SER A 166 -20.58 4.99 -46.41
C SER A 166 -21.88 5.29 -47.17
N ASN A 167 -22.94 4.56 -46.88
CA ASN A 167 -24.28 4.78 -47.43
C ASN A 167 -24.86 6.13 -46.98
N MET A 168 -24.62 6.54 -45.72
CA MET A 168 -25.02 7.87 -45.24
C MET A 168 -24.25 9.00 -45.91
N LEU A 169 -22.96 8.80 -46.23
CA LEU A 169 -22.14 9.78 -46.94
C LEU A 169 -22.54 9.92 -48.42
N GLU A 170 -22.88 8.81 -49.10
CA GLU A 170 -23.41 8.85 -50.47
C GLU A 170 -24.80 9.51 -50.55
N ASN A 171 -25.62 9.32 -49.52
CA ASN A 171 -26.95 9.92 -49.44
C ASN A 171 -26.95 11.36 -48.90
N SER A 172 -25.87 11.80 -48.26
CA SER A 172 -25.70 13.20 -47.85
C SER A 172 -25.23 14.04 -49.03
N SER A 173 -26.17 14.77 -49.64
CA SER A 173 -25.92 15.76 -50.69
C SER A 173 -25.25 17.04 -50.18
N LEU A 174 -24.13 16.91 -49.47
CA LEU A 174 -23.22 18.02 -49.22
C LEU A 174 -22.04 17.88 -50.18
N GLY A 175 -22.13 18.66 -51.25
CA GLY A 175 -21.17 18.66 -52.35
C GLY A 175 -19.72 18.82 -51.90
N ASN A 176 -18.85 18.14 -52.65
CA ASN A 176 -17.44 18.47 -52.87
C ASN A 176 -16.78 19.33 -51.79
N ILE A 177 -16.52 18.74 -50.62
CA ILE A 177 -15.43 19.22 -49.77
C ILE A 177 -14.29 18.23 -49.95
N SER A 178 -13.33 18.60 -50.78
CA SER A 178 -12.04 17.91 -50.88
C SER A 178 -11.30 18.07 -49.55
N MET A 179 -11.51 17.15 -48.61
CA MET A 179 -10.65 17.01 -47.43
C MET A 179 -9.76 15.80 -47.66
N THR A 180 -8.47 16.10 -47.80
CA THR A 180 -7.36 15.21 -48.16
C THR A 180 -7.39 13.88 -47.39
N THR A 181 -7.65 12.78 -48.08
CA THR A 181 -7.52 11.41 -47.54
C THR A 181 -6.05 10.96 -47.42
N ASP A 182 -5.08 11.85 -47.65
CA ASP A 182 -3.66 11.52 -47.66
C ASP A 182 -3.01 11.32 -46.28
N PHE A 183 -3.74 11.51 -45.17
CA PHE A 183 -3.14 11.36 -43.84
C PHE A 183 -2.87 9.90 -43.42
N TYR A 184 -3.46 8.90 -44.09
CA TYR A 184 -3.41 7.48 -43.67
C TYR A 184 -2.78 6.52 -44.70
N SER A 185 -1.92 6.98 -45.61
CA SER A 185 -1.16 6.10 -46.52
C SER A 185 0.12 5.49 -45.90
N GLY A 186 0.30 5.65 -44.58
CA GLY A 186 1.59 5.48 -43.92
C GLY A 186 1.89 4.13 -43.26
N ASN A 187 1.37 2.97 -43.69
CA ASN A 187 1.75 1.72 -42.98
C ASN A 187 1.75 0.37 -43.74
N LYS A 188 1.63 0.34 -45.07
CA LYS A 188 1.69 -0.96 -45.81
C LYS A 188 3.08 -1.60 -45.91
N LYS A 189 4.17 -0.89 -45.58
CA LYS A 189 5.55 -1.39 -45.77
C LYS A 189 6.14 -2.16 -44.58
N ARG A 190 5.49 -2.18 -43.41
CA ARG A 190 6.05 -2.82 -42.19
C ARG A 190 5.72 -4.32 -42.03
N THR A 191 4.64 -4.79 -42.65
CA THR A 191 4.13 -6.16 -42.48
C THR A 191 5.05 -7.25 -43.06
N LYS A 192 5.73 -7.00 -44.19
CA LYS A 192 6.65 -8.00 -44.79
C LYS A 192 7.92 -8.28 -43.97
N LYS A 193 8.43 -7.29 -43.21
CA LYS A 193 9.65 -7.48 -42.38
C LYS A 193 9.38 -8.24 -41.07
N GLN A 194 8.14 -8.26 -40.58
CA GLN A 194 7.77 -9.00 -39.36
C GLN A 194 7.48 -10.48 -39.61
N GLN A 195 6.87 -10.85 -40.75
CA GLN A 195 6.65 -12.26 -41.08
C GLN A 195 7.97 -13.03 -41.31
N LEU A 196 8.99 -12.40 -41.91
CA LEU A 196 10.28 -13.06 -42.15
C LEU A 196 11.09 -13.33 -40.86
N LYS A 197 10.79 -12.61 -39.76
CA LYS A 197 11.44 -12.82 -38.46
C LYS A 197 10.78 -13.91 -37.62
N CYS A 198 9.49 -14.21 -37.84
CA CYS A 198 8.78 -15.25 -37.08
C CYS A 198 9.11 -16.67 -37.59
N SER A 199 9.46 -16.82 -38.87
CA SER A 199 9.79 -18.13 -39.45
C SER A 199 11.20 -18.64 -39.15
N LYS A 200 12.10 -17.81 -38.61
CA LYS A 200 13.50 -18.20 -38.31
C LYS A 200 13.74 -18.66 -36.87
N LYS A 201 12.69 -18.79 -36.06
CA LYS A 201 12.80 -19.17 -34.64
C LYS A 201 12.26 -20.58 -34.33
N ILE A 202 12.00 -21.37 -35.37
CA ILE A 202 11.62 -22.79 -35.27
C ILE A 202 12.66 -23.57 -36.09
N ARG A 203 13.80 -23.85 -35.48
CA ARG A 203 14.73 -24.97 -35.74
C ARG A 203 15.74 -25.02 -34.60
#